data_AF-A0A7W8GBZ3-F1
#
_entry.id   AF-A0A7W8GBZ3-F1
#
_cell.length_a   1.000
_cell.length_b   1.000
_cell.length_c   1.000
_cell.angle_alpha   90.00
_cell.angle_beta   90.00
_cell.angle_gamma   90.00
#
_symmetry.space_group_name_H-M   'P 1'
#
loop_
_entity.id
_entity.type
_entity.pdbx_description
1 polymer ?
#
loop_
_entity_poly.entity_id
_entity_poly.type
_entity_poly.pdbx_seq_one_letter_code
_entity_poly.pdbx_strand_id
1 'polypeptide(L)' 'MEKMTLKKAVLLAFDSLPVGAEFYANQLRSKAAELFPQAANKYENSILMVLRRHRREFYHYADRSGKLVKVGE' A
#
# COMPACT_ATOMS: atom_id res chain seq x y z
N MET A 1 -18.06 -10.53 12.91
CA MET A 1 -17.10 -9.44 12.64
C MET A 1 -15.88 -10.03 11.95
N GLU A 2 -15.61 -9.66 10.70
CA GLU A 2 -14.41 -10.12 10.01
C GLU A 2 -13.17 -9.44 10.61
N LYS A 3 -12.12 -10.21 10.91
CA LYS A 3 -10.91 -9.70 11.56
C LYS A 3 -10.10 -8.84 10.59
N MET A 4 -9.72 -7.63 11.01
CA MET A 4 -8.83 -6.77 10.23
C MET A 4 -7.45 -7.41 10.08
N THR A 5 -6.88 -7.37 8.87
CA THR A 5 -5.54 -7.91 8.57
C THR A 5 -4.69 -6.86 7.87
N LEU A 6 -3.37 -7.03 7.90
CA LEU A 6 -2.44 -6.15 7.18
C LEU A 6 -2.80 -6.06 5.69
N LYS A 7 -3.13 -7.18 5.05
CA LYS A 7 -3.55 -7.20 3.64
C LYS A 7 -4.76 -6.30 3.43
N LYS A 8 -5.82 -6.49 4.21
CA LYS A 8 -7.07 -5.73 4.07
C LYS A 8 -6.85 -4.23 4.33
N ALA A 9 -6.07 -3.87 5.34
CA ALA A 9 -5.76 -2.48 5.66
C ALA A 9 -4.97 -1.78 4.54
N VAL A 10 -3.96 -2.45 3.97
CA VAL A 10 -3.17 -1.89 2.86
C VAL A 10 -4.02 -1.71 1.61
N LEU A 11 -4.91 -2.65 1.30
CA LEU A 11 -5.83 -2.52 0.15
C LEU A 11 -6.83 -1.38 0.35
N LEU A 12 -7.45 -1.27 1.52
CA LEU A 12 -8.37 -0.17 1.82
C LEU A 12 -7.68 1.20 1.77
N ALA A 13 -6.46 1.30 2.31
CA ALA A 13 -5.66 2.52 2.22
C ALA A 13 -5.35 2.90 0.77
N PHE A 14 -5.08 1.91 -0.08
CA PHE A 14 -4.79 2.11 -1.50
C PHE A 14 -6.04 2.50 -2.29
N ASP A 15 -7.15 1.80 -2.11
CA ASP A 15 -8.41 2.07 -2.79
C ASP A 15 -9.03 3.43 -2.37
N SER A 16 -8.58 4.01 -1.25
CA SER A 16 -8.93 5.38 -0.85
C SER A 16 -8.24 6.47 -1.68
N LEU A 17 -7.22 6.11 -2.47
CA LEU A 17 -6.48 7.05 -3.30
C LEU A 17 -7.24 7.31 -4.62
N PRO A 18 -7.28 8.55 -5.11
CA PRO A 18 -7.81 8.84 -6.43
C PRO A 18 -7.08 8.04 -7.53
N VAL A 19 -7.81 7.66 -8.56
CA VAL A 19 -7.23 7.05 -9.77
C VAL A 19 -6.21 8.02 -10.39
N GLY A 20 -5.06 7.51 -10.82
CA GLY A 20 -3.94 8.33 -11.30
C GLY A 20 -3.14 9.06 -10.22
N ALA A 21 -3.53 8.99 -8.95
CA ALA A 21 -2.78 9.63 -7.87
C ALA A 21 -1.41 8.98 -7.71
N GLU A 22 -0.43 9.81 -7.36
CA GLU A 22 0.89 9.35 -6.97
C GLU A 22 0.99 9.23 -5.45
N PHE A 23 1.67 8.20 -4.96
CA PHE A 23 1.89 8.02 -3.52
C PHE A 23 3.26 7.44 -3.20
N TYR A 24 3.74 7.72 -2.00
CA TYR A 24 4.90 7.08 -1.41
C TYR A 24 4.50 5.87 -0.56
N ALA A 25 5.36 4.85 -0.51
CA ALA A 25 5.11 3.65 0.28
C ALA A 25 4.91 3.94 1.78
N ASN A 26 5.63 4.93 2.33
CA ASN A 26 5.47 5.37 3.71
C ASN A 26 4.10 6.02 3.98
N GLN A 27 3.54 6.79 3.04
CA GLN A 27 2.20 7.36 3.14
C GLN A 27 1.15 6.27 3.19
N LEU A 28 1.29 5.27 2.32
CA LEU A 28 0.38 4.13 2.31
C LEU A 28 0.49 3.31 3.60
N ARG A 29 1.71 3.14 4.14
CA ARG A 29 1.91 2.52 5.46
C ARG A 29 1.20 3.29 6.56
N SER A 30 1.34 4.62 6.59
CA SER A 30 0.70 5.47 7.60
C SER A 30 -0.82 5.34 7.54
N LYS A 31 -1.43 5.44 6.35
CA LYS A 31 -2.87 5.22 6.16
C LYS A 31 -3.31 3.81 6.56
N ALA A 32 -2.53 2.78 6.22
CA ALA A 32 -2.83 1.41 6.64
C ALA A 32 -2.75 1.23 8.16
N ALA A 33 -1.88 1.98 8.85
CA ALA A 33 -1.73 1.95 10.30
C ALA A 33 -2.93 2.54 11.05
N GLU A 34 -3.67 3.48 10.44
CA GLU A 34 -4.93 4.00 10.98
C GLU A 34 -5.99 2.90 11.11
N LEU A 35 -5.99 1.93 10.18
CA LEU A 35 -6.92 0.79 10.18
C LEU A 35 -6.37 -0.43 10.92
N PHE A 36 -5.05 -0.62 10.89
CA PHE A 36 -4.36 -1.77 11.46
C PHE A 36 -3.00 -1.33 12.05
N PRO A 37 -2.93 -0.96 13.34
CA PRO A 37 -1.77 -0.31 13.95
C PRO A 37 -0.44 -1.05 13.76
N GLN A 38 -0.46 -2.38 13.66
CA GLN A 38 0.75 -3.19 13.44
C GLN A 38 1.42 -2.92 12.07
N ALA A 39 0.72 -2.26 11.13
CA ALA A 39 1.27 -1.84 9.85
C ALA A 39 2.38 -0.77 10.02
N ALA A 40 2.33 0.07 11.06
CA ALA A 40 3.35 1.08 11.33
C ALA A 40 4.76 0.47 11.52
N ASN A 41 4.81 -0.74 12.08
CA ASN A 41 6.06 -1.47 12.35
C ASN A 41 6.56 -2.28 11.15
N LYS A 42 5.92 -2.17 9.98
CA LYS A 42 6.34 -2.89 8.77
C LYS A 42 7.25 -2.02 7.91
N TYR A 43 8.22 -2.68 7.28
CA TYR A 43 9.06 -2.07 6.25
C TYR A 43 8.21 -1.66 5.05
N GLU A 44 8.55 -0.54 4.41
CA GLU A 44 7.87 -0.01 3.23
C GLU A 44 7.77 -1.06 2.11
N ASN A 45 8.84 -1.80 1.84
CA ASN A 45 8.82 -2.89 0.86
C ASN A 45 7.81 -3.98 1.20
N SER A 46 7.56 -4.27 2.49
CA SER A 46 6.54 -5.26 2.87
C SER A 46 5.14 -4.78 2.50
N ILE A 47 4.87 -3.48 2.64
CA ILE A 47 3.60 -2.86 2.24
C ILE A 47 3.42 -2.94 0.72
N LEU A 48 4.47 -2.62 -0.05
CA LEU A 48 4.46 -2.73 -1.51
C LEU A 48 4.32 -4.18 -2.00
N MET A 49 4.94 -5.15 -1.32
CA MET A 49 4.80 -6.57 -1.65
C MET A 49 3.36 -7.07 -1.51
N VAL A 50 2.62 -6.59 -0.52
CA VAL A 50 1.18 -6.90 -0.36
C VAL A 50 0.39 -6.42 -1.58
N LEU A 51 0.63 -5.18 -2.03
CA LEU A 51 0.00 -4.64 -3.24
C LEU A 51 0.36 -5.43 -4.50
N ARG A 52 1.65 -5.70 -4.72
CA ARG A 52 2.15 -6.45 -5.88
C ARG A 52 1.54 -7.84 -6.01
N ARG A 53 1.42 -8.55 -4.89
CA ARG A 53 0.77 -9.88 -4.88
C ARG A 53 -0.72 -9.81 -5.19
N HIS A 54 -1.37 -8.68 -4.90
CA HIS A 54 -2.78 -8.50 -5.14
C HIS A 54 -3.10 -8.02 -6.56
N ARG A 55 -2.32 -7.07 -7.10
CA ARG A 55 -2.46 -6.57 -8.47
C ARG A 55 -1.20 -6.92 -9.25
N ARG A 56 -1.25 -8.05 -9.98
CA ARG A 56 -0.15 -8.55 -10.84
C ARG A 56 0.25 -7.59 -11.97
N GLU A 57 -0.48 -6.50 -12.18
CA GLU A 57 -0.36 -5.68 -13.41
C GLU A 57 0.18 -4.25 -13.19
N PHE A 58 0.33 -3.75 -11.95
CA PHE A 58 0.55 -2.30 -11.76
C PHE A 58 1.97 -1.84 -11.36
N TYR A 59 2.90 -2.74 -11.02
CA TYR A 59 4.12 -2.35 -10.30
C TYR A 59 5.40 -3.01 -10.82
N HIS A 60 5.72 -2.83 -12.10
CA HIS A 60 7.13 -2.74 -12.47
C HIS A 60 7.64 -1.35 -12.02
N TYR A 61 8.78 -1.27 -11.34
CA TYR A 61 9.57 -0.04 -11.08
C TYR A 61 9.51 0.81 -9.78
N ALA A 62 8.80 0.45 -8.71
CA ALA A 62 8.66 1.37 -7.54
C ALA A 62 9.57 1.15 -6.29
N ASP A 63 10.33 0.06 -6.18
CA ASP A 63 10.54 -0.57 -4.86
C ASP A 63 11.95 -0.50 -4.25
N ARG A 64 12.85 0.34 -4.75
CA ARG A 64 14.20 0.41 -4.13
C ARG A 64 14.65 1.80 -3.69
N SER A 65 13.84 2.83 -3.86
CA SER A 65 14.31 4.22 -3.68
C SER A 65 13.28 5.18 -3.10
N GLY A 66 12.18 4.71 -2.50
CA GLY A 66 11.12 5.60 -1.97
C GLY A 66 10.51 6.51 -3.05
N LYS A 67 10.34 6.01 -4.28
CA LYS A 67 9.79 6.78 -5.39
C LYS A 67 8.26 6.78 -5.36
N LEU A 68 7.68 7.85 -5.91
CA LEU A 68 6.26 7.99 -6.18
C LEU A 68 5.78 6.84 -7.06
N VAL A 69 4.62 6.27 -6.71
CA VAL A 69 3.96 5.28 -7.53
C VAL A 69 2.61 5.76 -7.98
N LYS A 70 2.33 5.60 -9.28
CA LYS A 70 1.05 5.92 -9.89
C LYS A 70 0.05 4.78 -9.64
N VAL A 71 -1.09 5.12 -9.02
CA VAL A 71 -2.27 4.26 -8.95
C VAL A 71 -2.91 4.22 -10.34
N GLY A 72 -3.27 3.04 -10.86
CA GLY A 72 -4.38 2.89 -11.82
C GLY A 72 -4.45 3.88 -12.97
N GLU A 73 -4.09 3.52 -14.21
CA GLU A 73 -4.90 3.99 -15.34
C GLU A 73 -6.20 3.17 -15.41
#